data_AF-A0A2G4R884-F1
#
_entry.id   AF-A0A2G4R884-F1
#
_cell.length_a   1.000
_cell.length_b   1.000
_cell.length_c   1.000
_cell.angle_alpha   90.00
_cell.angle_beta   90.00
_cell.angle_gamma   90.00
#
_symmetry.space_group_name_H-M   'P 1'
#
loop_
_entity.id
_entity.type
_entity.pdbx_description
1 polymer ?
#
loop_
_entity_poly.entity_id
_entity_poly.type
_entity_poly.pdbx_seq_one_letter_code
_entity_poly.pdbx_strand_id
1 'polypeptide(L)'
;MSDLLASPTKDEESQFLYGECHVLAVALHRKYGWPLLVVECYDEPYWVDPEDPDNTLPSIFHVYALDETSGLAWDIRGARPENEVIQDVAQVFDTDALSLSTDTLYSEEELKNLVGYWADDGDEPIDRPLSEYDDNDVREARITIEGLLAPIIQQAHNIRCECSP
;
A
#
# COMPACT_ATOMS: atom_id res chain seq x y z
N MET A 1 10.86 -28.73 -12.64
CA MET A 1 10.09 -28.88 -11.40
C MET A 1 9.41 -27.54 -11.21
N SER A 2 8.08 -27.51 -11.36
CA SER A 2 7.29 -26.29 -11.17
C SER A 2 7.12 -26.15 -9.66
N ASP A 3 8.03 -25.42 -9.03
CA ASP A 3 7.80 -24.98 -7.66
C ASP A 3 6.54 -24.12 -7.72
N LEU A 4 5.44 -24.67 -7.18
CA LEU A 4 4.21 -23.92 -6.99
C LEU A 4 4.56 -22.76 -6.07
N LEU A 5 4.66 -21.57 -6.66
CA LEU A 5 4.66 -20.31 -5.93
C LEU A 5 3.46 -20.37 -4.98
N ALA A 6 3.72 -20.23 -3.68
CA ALA A 6 2.65 -20.24 -2.70
C ALA A 6 1.74 -19.04 -2.98
N SER A 7 0.43 -19.28 -3.03
CA SER A 7 -0.59 -18.24 -3.08
C SER A 7 -0.94 -17.82 -1.65
N PRO A 8 -1.29 -16.54 -1.40
CA PRO A 8 -1.76 -16.11 -0.09
C PRO A 8 -2.97 -16.94 0.33
N THR A 9 -3.07 -17.22 1.63
CA THR A 9 -4.32 -17.72 2.20
C THR A 9 -5.40 -16.64 2.11
N LYS A 10 -6.67 -17.04 2.19
CA LYS A 10 -7.78 -16.06 2.20
C LYS A 10 -7.70 -15.08 3.37
N ASP A 11 -7.16 -15.54 4.49
CA ASP A 11 -7.03 -14.73 5.69
C ASP A 11 -5.92 -13.67 5.51
N GLU A 12 -4.76 -14.07 4.97
CA GLU A 12 -3.67 -13.14 4.61
C GLU A 12 -4.09 -12.15 3.53
N GLU A 13 -4.77 -12.63 2.48
CA GLU A 13 -5.31 -11.78 1.43
C GLU A 13 -6.29 -10.76 2.02
N SER A 14 -7.22 -11.18 2.88
CA SER A 14 -8.17 -10.26 3.51
C SER A 14 -7.49 -9.25 4.43
N GLN A 15 -6.52 -9.69 5.24
CA GLN A 15 -5.79 -8.84 6.18
C GLN A 15 -5.05 -7.73 5.42
N PHE A 16 -4.24 -8.10 4.43
CA PHE A 16 -3.40 -7.16 3.70
C PHE A 16 -4.12 -6.43 2.56
N LEU A 17 -5.33 -6.84 2.19
CA LEU A 17 -6.14 -6.09 1.21
C LEU A 17 -7.04 -5.04 1.88
N TYR A 18 -7.65 -5.35 3.03
CA TYR A 18 -8.70 -4.52 3.62
C TYR A 18 -8.35 -3.83 4.94
N GLY A 19 -7.16 -4.06 5.52
CA GLY A 19 -6.77 -3.42 6.78
C GLY A 19 -5.30 -3.02 6.83
N GLU A 20 -4.41 -3.99 6.61
CA GLU A 20 -2.97 -3.83 6.88
C GLU A 20 -2.14 -3.70 5.59
N CYS A 21 -2.74 -3.23 4.50
CA CYS A 21 -2.05 -3.06 3.21
C CYS A 21 -0.74 -2.25 3.35
N HIS A 22 -0.79 -1.16 4.12
CA HIS A 22 0.35 -0.31 4.40
C HIS A 22 1.47 -1.03 5.17
N VAL A 23 1.16 -1.98 6.06
CA VAL A 23 2.18 -2.76 6.79
C VAL A 23 2.96 -3.66 5.83
N LEU A 24 2.28 -4.31 4.88
CA LEU A 24 2.92 -5.09 3.83
C LEU A 24 3.77 -4.19 2.92
N ALA A 25 3.24 -3.04 2.51
CA ALA A 25 3.96 -2.08 1.68
C ALA A 25 5.22 -1.55 2.39
N VAL A 26 5.14 -1.24 3.68
CA VAL A 26 6.30 -0.86 4.52
C VAL A 26 7.33 -1.99 4.59
N ALA A 27 6.88 -3.24 4.74
CA ALA A 27 7.81 -4.38 4.75
C ALA A 27 8.55 -4.55 3.40
N LEU A 28 7.87 -4.30 2.27
CA LEU A 28 8.50 -4.25 0.94
C LEU A 28 9.45 -3.04 0.79
N HIS A 29 9.02 -1.85 1.22
CA HIS A 29 9.82 -0.62 1.24
C HIS A 29 11.14 -0.83 2.00
N ARG A 30 11.08 -1.32 3.24
CA ARG A 30 12.27 -1.59 4.06
C ARG A 30 13.20 -2.64 3.42
N LYS A 31 12.65 -3.61 2.69
CA LYS A 31 13.43 -4.70 2.08
C LYS A 31 14.12 -4.28 0.79
N TYR A 32 13.44 -3.53 -0.06
CA TYR A 32 13.89 -3.23 -1.43
C TYR A 32 14.22 -1.76 -1.68
N GLY A 33 13.86 -0.86 -0.76
CA GLY A 33 13.99 0.60 -0.94
C GLY A 33 12.95 1.20 -1.88
N TRP A 34 11.85 0.49 -2.14
CA TRP A 34 10.79 0.90 -3.05
C TRP A 34 9.89 1.96 -2.41
N PRO A 35 9.53 3.06 -3.12
CA PRO A 35 8.52 4.01 -2.64
C PRO A 35 7.17 3.35 -2.34
N LEU A 36 6.35 4.05 -1.57
CA LEU A 36 4.98 3.66 -1.28
C LEU A 36 4.05 4.42 -2.22
N LEU A 37 3.18 3.70 -2.92
CA LEU A 37 2.18 4.30 -3.79
C LEU A 37 0.81 4.19 -3.12
N VAL A 38 0.30 5.32 -2.68
CA VAL A 38 -0.96 5.44 -1.93
C VAL A 38 -2.08 5.74 -2.92
N VAL A 39 -3.22 5.07 -2.78
CA VAL A 39 -4.45 5.37 -3.53
C VAL A 39 -5.44 6.07 -2.61
N GLU A 40 -5.80 7.30 -2.98
CA GLU A 40 -6.52 8.26 -2.14
C GLU A 40 -7.84 8.68 -2.79
N CYS A 41 -8.84 9.04 -1.97
CA CYS A 41 -10.10 9.64 -2.39
C CYS A 41 -10.34 10.95 -1.62
N TYR A 42 -10.51 12.05 -2.35
CA TYR A 42 -10.82 13.38 -1.80
C TYR A 42 -12.31 13.73 -1.89
N ASP A 43 -13.09 13.02 -2.71
CA ASP A 43 -14.54 13.24 -2.84
C ASP A 43 -15.30 12.75 -1.59
N GLU A 44 -14.76 11.74 -0.91
CA GLU A 44 -15.24 11.22 0.37
C GLU A 44 -14.09 11.26 1.39
N PRO A 45 -13.77 12.44 1.94
CA PRO A 45 -12.66 12.59 2.88
C PRO A 45 -12.93 11.79 4.16
N TYR A 46 -11.88 11.18 4.72
CA TYR A 46 -11.94 10.43 5.98
C TYR A 46 -12.33 11.36 7.13
N TRP A 47 -11.81 12.58 7.11
CA TRP A 47 -12.08 13.60 8.10
C TRP A 47 -12.09 15.00 7.46
N VAL A 48 -12.93 15.87 8.00
CA VAL A 48 -13.05 17.27 7.63
C VAL A 48 -12.99 18.11 8.90
N ASP A 49 -12.15 19.12 8.90
CA ASP A 49 -12.02 20.03 10.04
C ASP A 49 -13.36 20.77 10.28
N PRO A 50 -13.92 20.71 11.50
CA PRO A 50 -15.18 21.39 11.80
C PRO A 50 -15.08 22.92 11.76
N GLU A 51 -13.87 23.49 11.85
CA GLU A 51 -13.61 24.93 11.83
C GLU A 51 -13.12 25.43 10.45
N ASP A 52 -12.50 24.57 9.65
CA ASP A 52 -12.02 24.88 8.29
C ASP A 52 -12.37 23.78 7.27
N PRO A 53 -13.50 23.88 6.54
CA PRO A 53 -13.93 22.82 5.62
C PRO A 53 -12.98 22.58 4.44
N ASP A 54 -12.02 23.47 4.18
CA ASP A 54 -10.97 23.27 3.17
C ASP A 54 -9.80 22.41 3.71
N ASN A 55 -9.73 22.20 5.04
CA ASN A 55 -8.76 21.33 5.71
C ASN A 55 -9.35 19.92 5.88
N THR A 56 -8.92 18.98 5.04
CA THR A 56 -9.43 17.61 5.02
C THR A 56 -8.31 16.57 5.03
N LEU A 57 -8.63 15.38 5.55
CA LEU A 57 -7.82 14.18 5.39
C LEU A 57 -8.48 13.29 4.33
N PRO A 58 -7.73 12.85 3.29
CA PRO A 58 -8.29 11.95 2.29
C PRO A 58 -8.61 10.58 2.89
N SER A 59 -9.58 9.88 2.29
CA SER A 59 -9.75 8.46 2.53
C SER A 59 -8.68 7.68 1.78
N ILE A 60 -8.03 6.73 2.45
CA ILE A 60 -7.01 5.87 1.85
C ILE A 60 -7.62 4.51 1.53
N PHE A 61 -7.61 4.13 0.25
CA PHE A 61 -8.17 2.86 -0.21
C PHE A 61 -7.13 1.73 -0.18
N HIS A 62 -5.90 2.02 -0.61
CA HIS A 62 -4.85 1.02 -0.64
C HIS A 62 -3.46 1.65 -0.64
N VAL A 63 -2.46 0.89 -0.20
CA VAL A 63 -1.04 1.27 -0.26
C VAL A 63 -0.25 0.13 -0.90
N TYR A 64 0.41 0.43 -2.00
CA TYR A 64 1.32 -0.49 -2.71
C TYR A 64 2.78 -0.14 -2.41
N ALA A 65 3.70 -1.08 -2.66
CA ALA A 65 5.11 -0.75 -2.83
C ALA A 65 5.47 -0.68 -4.32
N LEU A 66 6.06 0.41 -4.77
CA LEU A 66 6.34 0.70 -6.18
C LEU A 66 7.79 0.35 -6.54
N ASP A 67 7.97 -0.67 -7.38
CA ASP A 67 9.25 -0.91 -8.04
C ASP A 67 9.39 0.03 -9.24
N GLU A 68 9.92 1.24 -9.03
CA GLU A 68 10.12 2.26 -10.07
C GLU A 68 11.00 1.76 -11.24
N THR A 69 11.86 0.76 -11.01
CA THR A 69 12.67 0.18 -12.08
C THR A 69 11.81 -0.60 -13.06
N SER A 70 10.77 -1.27 -12.56
CA SER A 70 9.86 -2.06 -13.39
C SER A 70 8.56 -1.34 -13.76
N GLY A 71 8.19 -0.28 -13.03
CA GLY A 71 6.88 0.39 -13.12
C GLY A 71 5.74 -0.47 -12.57
N LEU A 72 6.06 -1.37 -11.62
CA LEU A 72 5.10 -2.29 -11.02
C LEU A 72 4.83 -1.93 -9.56
N ALA A 73 3.55 -1.79 -9.23
CA ALA A 73 3.05 -1.64 -7.87
C ALA A 73 2.70 -3.01 -7.29
N TRP A 74 3.21 -3.31 -6.10
CA TRP A 74 3.10 -4.61 -5.44
C TRP A 74 2.22 -4.55 -4.19
N ASP A 75 1.30 -5.50 -4.09
CA ASP A 75 0.49 -5.81 -2.90
C ASP A 75 0.44 -7.33 -2.66
N ILE A 76 -0.44 -7.78 -1.76
CA ILE A 76 -0.63 -9.20 -1.44
C ILE A 76 -1.12 -10.04 -2.64
N ARG A 77 -1.79 -9.41 -3.61
CA ARG A 77 -2.32 -10.03 -4.84
C ARG A 77 -1.30 -10.04 -5.98
N GLY A 78 -0.08 -9.57 -5.73
CA GLY A 78 1.02 -9.55 -6.68
C GLY A 78 1.27 -8.16 -7.26
N ALA A 79 1.65 -8.10 -8.54
CA ALA A 79 2.08 -6.87 -9.20
C ALA A 79 1.05 -6.36 -10.21
N ARG A 80 0.88 -5.04 -10.29
CA ARG A 80 0.12 -4.34 -11.35
C ARG A 80 0.97 -3.22 -11.95
N PRO A 81 0.79 -2.87 -13.22
CA PRO A 81 1.35 -1.63 -13.75
C PRO A 81 0.89 -0.43 -12.93
N GLU A 82 1.80 0.48 -12.62
CA GLU A 82 1.51 1.69 -11.83
C GLU A 82 0.32 2.47 -12.40
N ASN A 83 0.22 2.57 -13.72
CA ASN A 83 -0.86 3.29 -14.40
C ASN A 83 -2.23 2.55 -14.40
N GLU A 84 -2.29 1.33 -13.87
CA GLU A 84 -3.51 0.52 -13.75
C GLU A 84 -4.04 0.43 -12.31
N VAL A 85 -3.28 0.90 -11.31
CA VAL A 85 -3.66 0.73 -9.88
C VAL A 85 -4.99 1.39 -9.54
N ILE A 86 -5.29 2.56 -10.11
CA ILE A 86 -6.57 3.25 -9.87
C ILE A 86 -7.75 2.39 -10.34
N GLN A 87 -7.64 1.78 -11.53
CA GLN A 87 -8.69 0.93 -12.07
C GLN A 87 -8.83 -0.38 -11.28
N ASP A 88 -7.69 -0.95 -10.86
CA ASP A 88 -7.67 -2.15 -10.01
C ASP A 88 -8.34 -1.88 -8.66
N VAL A 89 -7.99 -0.79 -7.96
CA VAL A 89 -8.64 -0.39 -6.70
C VAL A 89 -10.12 -0.11 -6.91
N ALA A 90 -10.49 0.66 -7.93
CA ALA A 90 -11.89 0.94 -8.24
C ALA A 90 -12.72 -0.35 -8.38
N GLN A 91 -12.18 -1.36 -9.06
CA GLN A 91 -12.84 -2.65 -9.24
C GLN A 91 -12.90 -3.47 -7.94
N VAL A 92 -11.84 -3.47 -7.13
CA VAL A 92 -11.76 -4.26 -5.90
C VAL A 92 -12.69 -3.74 -4.82
N PHE A 93 -12.73 -2.42 -4.67
CA PHE A 93 -13.48 -1.74 -3.61
C PHE A 93 -14.84 -1.20 -4.07
N ASP A 94 -15.25 -1.51 -5.31
CA ASP A 94 -16.53 -1.09 -5.92
C ASP A 94 -16.75 0.43 -5.81
N THR A 95 -15.75 1.20 -6.25
CA THR A 95 -15.74 2.67 -6.22
C THR A 95 -15.48 3.28 -7.62
N ASP A 96 -15.75 4.57 -7.80
CA ASP A 96 -15.51 5.26 -9.06
C ASP A 96 -14.03 5.59 -9.23
N ALA A 97 -13.42 5.14 -10.32
CA ALA A 97 -12.02 5.46 -10.64
C ALA A 97 -11.76 6.96 -10.80
N LEU A 98 -12.79 7.76 -11.11
CA LEU A 98 -12.65 9.21 -11.29
C LEU A 98 -12.50 9.99 -9.99
N SER A 99 -12.91 9.42 -8.85
CA SER A 99 -12.76 10.03 -7.52
C SER A 99 -11.42 9.68 -6.86
N LEU A 100 -10.68 8.76 -7.47
CA LEU A 100 -9.41 8.28 -6.96
C LEU A 100 -8.22 9.04 -7.56
N SER A 101 -7.17 9.17 -6.75
CA SER A 101 -5.88 9.68 -7.14
C SER A 101 -4.77 8.85 -6.50
N THR A 102 -3.53 9.09 -6.92
CA THR A 102 -2.36 8.43 -6.33
C THR A 102 -1.36 9.45 -5.85
N ASP A 103 -0.75 9.18 -4.69
CA ASP A 103 0.44 9.89 -4.22
C ASP A 103 1.60 8.92 -3.98
N THR A 104 2.82 9.37 -4.24
CA THR A 104 4.03 8.56 -4.05
C THR A 104 4.83 9.09 -2.87
N LEU A 105 4.92 8.27 -1.83
CA LEU A 105 5.68 8.58 -0.62
C LEU A 105 7.05 7.87 -0.70
N TYR A 106 8.12 8.64 -0.59
CA TYR A 106 9.50 8.14 -0.70
C TYR A 106 10.07 7.71 0.66
N SER A 107 9.35 7.96 1.75
CA SER A 107 9.79 7.62 3.11
C SER A 107 8.65 7.15 4.02
N GLU A 108 8.99 6.33 5.02
CA GLU A 108 8.06 5.99 6.11
C GLU A 108 7.65 7.22 6.93
N GLU A 109 8.44 8.30 6.94
CA GLU A 109 8.09 9.54 7.65
C GLU A 109 6.90 10.25 7.01
N GLU A 110 6.83 10.26 5.67
CA GLU A 110 5.67 10.80 4.94
C GLU A 110 4.42 9.97 5.22
N LEU A 111 4.54 8.63 5.23
CA LEU A 111 3.42 7.73 5.54
C LEU A 111 2.86 7.97 6.96
N LYS A 112 3.72 8.32 7.93
CA LYS A 112 3.27 8.55 9.31
C LYS A 112 2.21 9.63 9.43
N ASN A 113 2.13 10.57 8.49
CA ASN A 113 1.07 11.59 8.47
C ASN A 113 -0.32 11.01 8.23
N LEU A 114 -0.40 9.79 7.69
CA LEU A 114 -1.64 9.06 7.40
C LEU A 114 -1.93 7.94 8.43
N VAL A 115 -1.03 7.70 9.39
CA VAL A 115 -1.08 6.56 10.32
C VAL A 115 -1.33 7.00 11.76
N GLY A 116 -2.23 6.30 12.45
CA GLY A 116 -2.47 6.42 13.89
C GLY A 116 -3.34 7.60 14.26
N TYR A 117 -2.92 8.39 15.26
CA TYR A 117 -3.71 9.51 15.75
C TYR A 117 -2.93 10.82 15.68
N TRP A 118 -3.65 11.92 15.44
CA TRP A 118 -3.15 13.27 15.61
C TRP A 118 -3.86 13.92 16.81
N ALA A 119 -3.09 14.47 17.74
CA ALA A 119 -3.62 15.26 18.83
C ALA A 119 -2.66 16.43 19.10
N ASP A 120 -3.18 17.64 19.09
CA ASP A 120 -2.49 18.81 19.64
C ASP A 120 -2.75 18.89 21.15
N ASP A 121 -1.85 19.55 21.90
CA ASP A 121 -1.92 19.64 23.37
C ASP A 121 -3.23 20.30 23.83
N GLY A 122 -4.20 19.47 24.23
CA GLY A 122 -5.49 19.90 24.78
C GLY A 122 -6.70 19.56 23.91
N ASP A 123 -6.50 19.03 22.69
CA ASP A 123 -7.58 18.67 21.77
C ASP A 123 -7.93 17.16 21.83
N GLU A 124 -9.13 16.82 21.37
CA GLU A 124 -9.51 15.41 21.22
C GLU A 124 -8.71 14.78 20.06
N PRO A 125 -8.14 13.58 20.25
CA PRO A 125 -7.35 12.93 19.21
C PRO A 125 -8.22 12.61 17.99
N ILE A 126 -7.71 12.96 16.81
CA ILE A 126 -8.28 12.66 15.51
C ILE A 126 -7.63 11.37 15.01
N ASP A 127 -8.45 10.37 14.68
CA ASP A 127 -8.01 9.13 14.03
C ASP A 127 -7.56 9.43 12.60
N ARG A 128 -6.54 8.71 12.13
CA ARG A 128 -6.02 8.83 10.77
C ARG A 128 -6.47 7.63 9.94
N PRO A 129 -6.48 7.75 8.60
CA PRO A 129 -7.06 6.72 7.75
C PRO A 129 -6.36 5.36 7.81
N LEU A 130 -5.10 5.29 8.25
CA LEU A 130 -4.35 4.04 8.40
C LEU A 130 -4.12 3.71 9.88
N SER A 131 -4.31 2.44 10.25
CA SER A 131 -4.10 1.96 11.61
C SER A 131 -2.63 2.04 12.03
N GLU A 132 -2.38 2.21 13.33
CA GLU A 132 -1.03 2.07 13.89
C GLU A 132 -0.45 0.67 13.63
N TYR A 133 0.86 0.62 13.50
CA TYR A 133 1.63 -0.62 13.36
C TYR A 133 2.98 -0.48 14.07
N ASP A 134 3.57 -1.62 14.42
CA ASP A 134 4.90 -1.68 15.01
C ASP A 134 5.88 -2.54 14.20
N ASP A 135 7.11 -2.66 14.70
CA ASP A 135 8.14 -3.48 14.05
C ASP A 135 7.82 -4.98 14.06
N ASN A 136 6.97 -5.44 14.99
CA ASN A 136 6.51 -6.82 15.03
C ASN A 136 5.54 -7.09 13.86
N ASP A 137 4.61 -6.18 13.61
CA ASP A 137 3.65 -6.29 12.48
C ASP A 137 4.39 -6.31 11.14
N VAL A 138 5.35 -5.39 10.95
CA VAL A 138 6.20 -5.32 9.76
C VAL A 138 7.04 -6.60 9.59
N ARG A 139 7.55 -7.15 10.70
CA ARG A 139 8.30 -8.41 10.69
C ARG A 139 7.42 -9.59 10.27
N GLU A 140 6.17 -9.63 10.69
CA GLU A 140 5.20 -10.66 10.31
C GLU A 140 4.82 -10.54 8.83
N ALA A 141 4.50 -9.34 8.36
CA ALA A 141 4.28 -9.07 6.94
C ALA A 141 5.48 -9.48 6.07
N ARG A 142 6.72 -9.30 6.55
CA ARG A 142 7.93 -9.76 5.85
C ARG A 142 7.99 -11.28 5.68
N ILE A 143 7.51 -12.07 6.65
CA ILE A 143 7.44 -13.53 6.53
C ILE A 143 6.50 -13.92 5.39
N THR A 144 5.34 -13.27 5.30
CA THR A 144 4.39 -13.44 4.19
C THR A 144 5.04 -13.06 2.84
N ILE A 145 5.76 -11.93 2.77
CA ILE A 145 6.51 -11.53 1.55
C ILE A 145 7.53 -12.59 1.13
N GLU A 146 8.30 -13.11 2.08
CA GLU A 146 9.36 -14.09 1.79
C GLU A 146 8.82 -15.43 1.28
N GLY A 147 7.69 -15.88 1.83
CA GLY A 147 7.04 -17.11 1.40
C GLY A 147 6.32 -16.99 0.06
N LEU A 148 5.70 -15.83 -0.21
CA LEU A 148 4.78 -15.65 -1.33
C LEU A 148 5.36 -14.81 -2.47
N LEU A 149 5.81 -13.59 -2.17
CA LEU A 149 6.12 -12.57 -3.18
C LEU A 149 7.57 -12.64 -3.65
N ALA A 150 8.53 -12.92 -2.77
CA ALA A 150 9.96 -12.88 -3.10
C ALA A 150 10.34 -13.79 -4.29
N PRO A 151 9.82 -15.03 -4.41
CA PRO A 151 10.08 -15.86 -5.58
C PRO A 151 9.51 -15.28 -6.89
N ILE A 152 8.34 -14.63 -6.81
CA ILE A 152 7.66 -13.98 -7.95
C ILE A 152 8.45 -12.75 -8.40
N ILE A 153 8.84 -11.91 -7.45
CA ILE A 153 9.65 -10.71 -7.68
C ILE A 153 10.96 -11.09 -8.37
N GLN A 154 11.67 -12.11 -7.84
CA GLN A 154 12.94 -12.56 -8.42
C GLN A 154 12.77 -13.06 -9.86
N GLN A 155 11.68 -13.79 -10.15
CA GLN A 155 11.38 -14.24 -11.50
C GLN A 155 11.08 -13.08 -12.45
N ALA A 156 10.29 -12.09 -12.00
CA ALA A 156 9.96 -10.90 -12.78
C ALA A 156 11.20 -10.08 -13.14
N HIS A 157 12.16 -9.95 -12.22
CA HIS A 157 13.44 -9.29 -12.48
C HIS A 157 14.32 -10.07 -13.46
N ASN A 158 14.39 -11.40 -13.34
CA ASN A 158 15.21 -12.23 -14.23
C ASN A 158 14.75 -12.16 -15.70
N ILE A 159 13.44 -12.16 -15.96
CA ILE A 159 12.89 -12.11 -17.33
C ILE A 159 13.28 -10.79 -18.03
N ARG A 160 13.34 -9.67 -17.30
CA ARG A 160 13.70 -8.36 -17.90
C ARG A 160 15.17 -8.26 -18.28
N CYS A 161 16.07 -8.90 -17.54
CA CYS A 161 17.50 -8.92 -17.85
C CYS A 161 17.81 -9.69 -19.15
N GLU A 162 17.03 -10.71 -19.51
CA GLU A 162 17.25 -11.52 -20.72
C GLU A 162 16.70 -10.87 -22.01
N CYS A 163 15.86 -9.84 -21.89
CA CYS A 163 15.24 -9.15 -23.04
C CYS A 163 15.91 -7.83 -23.43
N SER A 164 17.04 -7.46 -22.80
CA SER A 164 17.85 -6.31 -23.23
C SER A 164 18.88 -6.75 -24.28
N PRO A 165 18.83 -6.25 -25.54
CA PRO A 165 19.82 -6.55 -26.57
C PRO A 165 21.19 -5.90 -26.31
#